data_AF-A0A9X3MSI3-F1
#
_entry.id   AF-A0A9X3MSI3-F1
#
_cell.length_a   1.000
_cell.length_b   1.000
_cell.length_c   1.000
_cell.angle_alpha   90.00
_cell.angle_beta   90.00
_cell.angle_gamma   90.00
#
_symmetry.space_group_name_H-M   'P 1'
#
loop_
_entity.id
_entity.type
_entity.pdbx_description
1 polymer ?
#
loop_
_entity_poly.entity_id
_entity_poly.type
_entity_poly.pdbx_seq_one_letter_code
_entity_poly.pdbx_strand_id
1 'polypeptide(L)'
;MRTAAAVALIVLTGRALAYALVDDPLAHATGGPELPLIALISGALALAIAAAVLWLAALGVNERRLLEPRARAPRLRLTTLPRKAATHFTASALVFTVLESYLHARAGLGLHGLSCLLGPVHRDALPILASLAVIATALGAALDHVIAWMRRTIAALRRDRRPAPKRRAVPTFAYTASPGRAPSRPHGARGPPVVVA
;
A
#
# COMPACT_ATOMS: atom_id res chain seq x y z
N MET A 1 -3.58 2.65 8.42
CA MET A 1 -3.02 3.67 9.36
C MET A 1 -4.01 4.82 9.46
N ARG A 2 -4.28 5.39 10.65
CA ARG A 2 -5.09 6.62 10.73
C ARG A 2 -4.30 7.73 10.02
N THR A 3 -4.90 8.45 9.08
CA THR A 3 -4.24 9.47 8.24
C THR A 3 -3.40 10.45 9.05
N ALA A 4 -3.88 10.85 10.23
CA ALA A 4 -3.15 11.73 11.15
C ALA A 4 -1.81 11.15 11.62
N ALA A 5 -1.75 9.85 11.95
CA ALA A 5 -0.50 9.20 12.37
C ALA A 5 0.51 9.12 11.22
N ALA A 6 0.03 8.91 9.99
CA ALA A 6 0.87 8.94 8.81
C ALA A 6 1.46 10.34 8.57
N VAL A 7 0.61 11.36 8.60
CA VAL A 7 1.03 12.75 8.44
C VAL A 7 2.02 13.16 9.54
N ALA A 8 1.73 12.84 10.81
CA ALA A 8 2.64 13.13 11.91
C ALA A 8 4.01 12.46 11.72
N LEU A 9 4.04 11.17 11.35
CA LEU A 9 5.28 10.46 11.09
C LEU A 9 6.06 11.08 9.92
N ILE A 10 5.38 11.40 8.81
CA ILE A 10 5.99 12.03 7.63
C ILE A 10 6.60 13.39 8.01
N VAL A 11 5.86 14.23 8.73
CA VAL A 11 6.31 15.58 9.11
C VAL A 11 7.49 15.51 10.06
N LEU A 12 7.40 14.70 11.12
CA LEU A 12 8.48 14.60 12.11
C LEU A 12 9.76 14.00 11.52
N THR A 13 9.62 12.95 10.71
CA THR A 13 10.76 12.32 10.03
C THR A 13 11.33 13.25 8.97
N GLY A 14 10.47 13.87 8.16
CA GLY A 14 10.88 14.80 7.11
C GLY A 14 11.60 16.01 7.68
N ARG A 15 11.11 16.57 8.80
CA ARG A 15 11.80 17.62 9.55
C ARG A 15 13.16 17.14 10.03
N ALA A 16 13.23 16.01 10.74
CA ALA A 16 14.50 15.50 11.26
C ALA A 16 15.53 15.29 10.13
N LEU A 17 15.12 14.73 9.00
CA LEU A 17 15.97 14.55 7.83
C LEU A 17 16.38 15.87 7.20
N ALA A 18 15.44 16.81 6.99
CA ALA A 18 15.76 18.11 6.40
C ALA A 18 16.81 18.86 7.25
N TYR A 19 16.65 18.88 8.57
CA TYR A 19 17.64 19.52 9.46
C TYR A 19 18.96 18.75 9.55
N ALA A 20 18.94 17.41 9.46
CA ALA A 20 20.17 16.61 9.41
C ALA A 20 20.97 16.81 8.12
N LEU A 21 20.32 17.31 7.07
CA LEU A 21 20.92 17.59 5.76
C LEU A 21 21.28 19.08 5.57
N VAL A 22 20.88 19.96 6.50
CA VAL A 22 21.25 21.38 6.49
C VAL A 22 22.70 21.53 6.93
N ASP A 23 23.50 22.13 6.04
CA ASP A 23 24.84 22.69 6.24
C ASP A 23 25.99 21.73 6.58
N ASP A 24 26.52 21.07 5.54
CA ASP A 24 27.97 20.84 5.45
C ASP A 24 28.60 21.98 4.63
N PRO A 25 29.43 22.85 5.24
CA PRO A 25 30.11 23.94 4.53
C PRO A 25 30.99 23.45 3.36
N LEU A 26 31.51 22.22 3.44
CA LEU A 26 32.26 21.60 2.34
C LEU A 26 31.35 21.28 1.16
N ALA A 27 30.13 20.82 1.41
CA ALA A 27 29.19 20.49 0.34
C ALA A 27 28.84 21.73 -0.50
N HIS A 28 28.66 22.90 0.12
CA HIS A 28 28.41 24.13 -0.66
C HIS A 28 29.65 24.60 -1.43
N ALA A 29 30.84 24.45 -0.85
CA ALA A 29 32.10 24.83 -1.51
C ALA A 29 32.42 23.94 -2.74
N THR A 30 31.95 22.70 -2.77
CA THR A 30 32.16 21.76 -3.89
C THR A 30 31.00 21.70 -4.87
N GLY A 31 30.02 22.61 -4.80
CA GLY A 31 28.83 22.60 -5.67
C GLY A 31 27.89 21.43 -5.37
N GLY A 32 27.56 21.25 -4.09
CA GLY A 32 26.85 20.12 -3.49
C GLY A 32 25.56 19.70 -4.21
N PRO A 33 25.00 18.54 -3.82
CA PRO A 33 23.97 17.87 -4.60
C PRO A 33 22.82 18.82 -4.94
N GLU A 34 22.64 19.08 -6.23
CA GLU A 34 21.55 19.93 -6.69
C GLU A 34 20.20 19.29 -6.31
N LEU A 35 19.21 20.13 -6.00
CA LEU A 35 17.83 19.71 -5.68
C LEU A 35 17.28 18.59 -6.62
N PRO A 36 17.54 18.60 -7.94
CA PRO A 36 17.14 17.50 -8.83
C PRO A 36 17.76 16.16 -8.47
N LEU A 37 19.02 16.13 -8.05
CA LEU A 37 19.72 14.90 -7.67
C LEU A 37 19.13 14.34 -6.36
N ILE A 38 18.87 15.21 -5.38
CA ILE A 38 18.20 14.80 -4.13
C ILE A 38 16.83 14.22 -4.44
N ALA A 39 16.03 14.90 -5.25
CA ALA A 39 14.70 14.44 -5.65
C ALA A 39 14.75 13.11 -6.41
N LEU A 40 15.73 12.93 -7.30
CA LEU A 40 15.90 11.70 -8.06
C LEU A 40 16.27 10.53 -7.14
N ILE A 41 17.30 10.70 -6.30
CA ILE A 41 17.77 9.64 -5.38
C ILE A 41 16.69 9.30 -4.36
N SER A 42 16.09 10.30 -3.71
CA SER A 42 15.06 10.06 -2.70
C SER A 42 13.81 9.42 -3.31
N GLY A 43 13.42 9.86 -4.51
CA GLY A 43 12.31 9.30 -5.26
C GLY A 43 12.56 7.86 -5.69
N ALA A 44 13.73 7.56 -6.24
CA ALA A 44 14.12 6.21 -6.65
C ALA A 44 14.14 5.26 -5.43
N LEU A 45 14.74 5.70 -4.32
CA LEU A 45 14.78 4.92 -3.08
C LEU A 45 13.38 4.68 -2.52
N ALA A 46 12.52 5.70 -2.50
CA ALA A 46 11.14 5.57 -2.04
C ALA A 46 10.33 4.61 -2.89
N LEU A 47 10.47 4.65 -4.23
CA LEU A 47 9.82 3.71 -5.14
C LEU A 47 10.32 2.28 -4.92
N ALA A 48 11.63 2.09 -4.75
CA ALA A 48 12.21 0.78 -4.46
C ALA A 48 11.67 0.20 -3.14
N ILE A 49 11.66 1.00 -2.06
CA ILE A 49 11.11 0.61 -0.77
C ILE A 49 9.62 0.30 -0.87
N ALA A 50 8.85 1.16 -1.54
CA ALA A 50 7.41 0.95 -1.74
C ALA A 50 7.12 -0.34 -2.51
N ALA A 51 7.87 -0.59 -3.59
CA ALA A 51 7.77 -1.81 -4.37
C ALA A 51 8.10 -3.05 -3.53
N ALA A 52 9.19 -3.01 -2.75
CA ALA A 52 9.59 -4.11 -1.89
C ALA A 52 8.52 -4.43 -0.83
N VAL A 53 7.99 -3.41 -0.15
CA VAL A 53 6.92 -3.55 0.86
C VAL A 53 5.66 -4.16 0.25
N LEU A 54 5.21 -3.67 -0.90
CA LEU A 54 4.02 -4.19 -1.56
C LEU A 54 4.24 -5.61 -2.09
N TRP A 55 5.43 -5.89 -2.61
CA TRP A 55 5.83 -7.22 -3.08
C TRP A 55 5.82 -8.24 -1.94
N LEU A 56 6.44 -7.92 -0.80
CA LEU A 56 6.44 -8.80 0.39
C LEU A 56 5.02 -9.07 0.90
N ALA A 57 4.16 -8.05 0.96
CA ALA A 57 2.77 -8.22 1.39
C ALA A 57 1.98 -9.12 0.41
N ALA A 58 2.17 -8.92 -0.89
CA ALA A 58 1.53 -9.73 -1.92
C ALA A 58 2.05 -11.18 -1.91
N LEU A 59 3.36 -11.37 -1.73
CA LEU A 59 3.98 -12.69 -1.63
C LEU A 59 3.42 -13.47 -0.44
N GLY A 60 3.43 -12.88 0.75
CA GLY A 60 2.90 -13.53 1.96
C GLY A 60 1.42 -13.91 1.86
N VAL A 61 0.58 -13.05 1.24
CA VAL A 61 -0.83 -13.39 0.98
C VAL A 61 -0.96 -14.48 -0.10
N ASN A 62 -0.12 -14.47 -1.13
CA ASN A 62 -0.16 -15.49 -2.18
C ASN A 62 0.27 -16.87 -1.66
N GLU A 63 1.33 -16.95 -0.86
CA GLU A 63 1.77 -18.20 -0.22
C GLU A 63 0.65 -18.81 0.62
N ARG A 64 -0.03 -17.99 1.45
CA ARG A 64 -1.18 -18.46 2.24
C ARG A 64 -2.37 -18.84 1.39
N ARG A 65 -2.61 -18.14 0.27
CA ARG A 65 -3.67 -18.48 -0.68
C ARG A 65 -3.42 -19.85 -1.34
N LEU A 66 -2.17 -20.19 -1.66
CA LEU A 66 -1.85 -21.48 -2.28
C LEU A 66 -2.18 -22.67 -1.36
N LEU A 67 -2.14 -22.48 -0.04
CA LEU A 67 -2.56 -23.47 0.95
C LEU A 67 -4.09 -23.58 1.10
N GLU A 68 -4.86 -22.63 0.55
CA GLU A 68 -6.31 -22.57 0.65
C GLU A 68 -6.97 -22.50 -0.74
N PRO A 69 -7.20 -23.62 -1.44
CA PRO A 69 -7.63 -23.65 -2.85
C PRO A 69 -8.93 -22.88 -3.16
N ARG A 70 -9.81 -22.71 -2.17
CA ARG A 70 -11.09 -22.01 -2.30
C ARG A 70 -11.02 -20.53 -1.88
N ALA A 71 -9.90 -20.05 -1.33
CA ALA A 71 -9.76 -18.68 -0.87
C ALA A 71 -9.42 -17.71 -2.01
N ARG A 72 -10.19 -16.61 -2.12
CA ARG A 72 -9.98 -15.57 -3.15
C ARG A 72 -9.14 -14.42 -2.61
N ALA A 73 -7.86 -14.27 -2.91
CA ALA A 73 -7.04 -13.19 -2.32
C ALA A 73 -7.68 -11.79 -2.42
N PRO A 74 -7.57 -10.95 -1.36
CA PRO A 74 -7.93 -9.54 -1.45
C PRO A 74 -7.10 -8.88 -2.57
N ARG A 75 -7.64 -7.84 -3.21
CA ARG A 75 -6.94 -7.14 -4.31
C ARG A 75 -6.25 -5.88 -3.78
N LEU A 76 -4.97 -5.71 -4.11
CA LEU A 76 -4.26 -4.45 -3.95
C LEU A 76 -4.75 -3.47 -5.02
N ARG A 77 -5.31 -2.33 -4.61
CA ARG A 77 -5.81 -1.29 -5.53
C ARG A 77 -4.70 -0.31 -5.87
N LEU A 78 -3.74 -0.76 -6.68
CA LEU A 78 -2.56 0.03 -7.08
C LEU A 78 -2.94 1.37 -7.71
N THR A 79 -4.03 1.42 -8.48
CA THR A 79 -4.55 2.63 -9.12
C THR A 79 -4.94 3.75 -8.14
N THR A 80 -5.19 3.43 -6.87
CA THR A 80 -5.56 4.41 -5.85
C THR A 80 -4.36 4.94 -5.06
N LEU A 81 -3.19 4.29 -5.18
CA LEU A 81 -1.99 4.66 -4.42
C LEU A 81 -1.46 6.05 -4.78
N PRO A 82 -1.36 6.46 -6.07
CA PRO A 82 -0.88 7.79 -6.41
C PRO A 82 -1.74 8.90 -5.77
N ARG A 83 -3.07 8.74 -5.83
CA ARG A 83 -4.00 9.69 -5.21
C ARG A 83 -3.83 9.77 -3.70
N LYS A 84 -3.67 8.62 -3.02
CA LYS A 84 -3.43 8.59 -1.57
C LYS A 84 -2.07 9.20 -1.21
N ALA A 85 -1.03 8.93 -1.99
CA ALA A 85 0.30 9.51 -1.79
C ALA A 85 0.24 11.04 -1.95
N ALA A 86 -0.44 11.54 -2.99
CA ALA A 86 -0.68 12.97 -3.17
C ALA A 86 -1.43 13.58 -1.98
N THR A 87 -2.48 12.93 -1.45
CA THR A 87 -3.18 13.40 -0.25
C THR A 87 -2.26 13.46 0.97
N HIS A 88 -1.44 12.43 1.23
CA HIS A 88 -0.48 12.45 2.34
C HIS A 88 0.58 13.53 2.14
N PHE A 89 1.08 13.70 0.93
CA PHE A 89 2.06 14.73 0.59
C PHE A 89 1.49 16.13 0.86
N THR A 90 0.33 16.46 0.29
CA THR A 90 -0.31 17.77 0.50
C THR A 90 -0.61 18.02 1.97
N ALA A 91 -1.19 17.04 2.68
CA ALA A 91 -1.47 17.19 4.11
C ALA A 91 -0.20 17.39 4.93
N SER A 92 0.87 16.65 4.62
CA SER A 92 2.15 16.77 5.34
C SER A 92 2.87 18.06 5.02
N ALA A 93 2.84 18.54 3.77
CA ALA A 93 3.38 19.84 3.40
C ALA A 93 2.68 20.99 4.14
N LEU A 94 1.34 20.94 4.25
CA LEU A 94 0.57 21.93 5.00
C LEU A 94 0.90 21.88 6.50
N VAL A 95 0.91 20.68 7.10
CA VAL A 95 1.23 20.53 8.53
C VAL A 95 2.67 20.95 8.83
N PHE A 96 3.62 20.59 7.97
CA PHE A 96 5.01 21.03 8.07
C PHE A 96 5.09 22.56 8.04
N THR A 97 4.46 23.20 7.06
CA THR A 97 4.43 24.67 6.92
C THR A 97 3.90 25.36 8.17
N VAL A 98 2.77 24.87 8.70
CA VAL A 98 2.16 25.42 9.93
C VAL A 98 3.07 25.22 11.13
N LEU A 99 3.66 24.03 11.28
CA LEU A 99 4.54 23.69 12.38
C LEU A 99 5.82 24.56 12.37
N GLU A 100 6.52 24.65 11.23
CA GLU A 100 7.70 25.51 11.09
C GLU A 100 7.35 26.98 11.35
N SER A 101 6.25 27.47 10.78
CA SER A 101 5.81 28.86 10.97
C SER A 101 5.54 29.16 12.45
N TYR A 102 4.90 28.21 13.15
CA TYR A 102 4.65 28.33 14.59
C TYR A 102 5.96 28.36 15.38
N LEU A 103 6.91 27.49 15.06
CA LEU A 103 8.20 27.44 15.74
C LEU A 103 9.02 28.71 15.51
N HIS A 104 9.02 29.27 14.29
CA HIS A 104 9.65 30.56 13.99
C HIS A 104 9.00 31.71 14.76
N ALA A 105 7.67 31.75 14.83
CA ALA A 105 6.97 32.75 15.63
C ALA A 105 7.32 32.64 17.12
N ARG A 106 7.42 31.42 17.65
CA ARG A 106 7.87 31.16 19.03
C ARG A 106 9.33 31.56 19.28
N ALA A 107 10.17 31.54 18.25
CA ALA A 107 11.55 31.98 18.29
C ALA A 107 11.73 33.50 18.07
N GLY A 108 10.64 34.27 17.89
CA GLY A 108 10.71 35.71 17.65
C GLY A 108 11.04 36.11 16.20
N LEU A 109 11.10 35.16 15.27
CA LEU A 109 11.37 35.41 13.85
C LEU A 109 10.10 35.82 13.07
N GLY A 110 8.92 35.62 13.65
CA GLY A 110 7.63 35.94 13.03
C GLY A 110 7.03 34.80 12.20
N LEU A 111 5.83 35.04 11.67
CA LEU A 111 5.08 34.07 10.86
C LEU A 111 5.53 34.14 9.40
N HIS A 112 6.10 33.04 8.91
CA HIS A 112 6.66 32.96 7.55
C HIS A 112 5.75 32.19 6.57
N GLY A 113 4.80 31.39 7.06
CA GLY A 113 3.86 30.67 6.22
C GLY A 113 4.58 29.74 5.23
N LEU A 114 4.15 29.78 3.95
CA LEU A 114 4.72 28.96 2.88
C LEU A 114 6.21 29.23 2.63
N SER A 115 6.73 30.38 3.03
CA SER A 115 8.17 30.69 2.96
C SER A 115 8.99 29.73 3.83
N CYS A 116 8.41 29.12 4.86
CA CYS A 116 9.06 28.05 5.62
C CYS A 116 9.27 26.76 4.81
N LEU A 117 8.51 26.53 3.75
CA LEU A 117 8.64 25.31 2.94
C LEU A 117 9.35 25.57 1.61
N LEU A 118 9.11 26.73 1.01
CA LEU A 118 9.67 27.12 -0.29
C LEU A 118 10.98 27.91 -0.17
N GLY A 119 11.32 28.34 1.05
CA GLY A 119 12.55 29.08 1.32
C GLY A 119 13.82 28.22 1.17
N PRO A 120 14.98 28.86 1.07
CA PRO A 120 16.25 28.18 0.76
C PRO A 120 16.63 27.13 1.81
N VAL A 121 16.28 27.34 3.08
CA VAL A 121 16.61 26.43 4.20
C VAL A 121 15.85 25.10 4.12
N HIS A 122 14.66 25.09 3.54
CA HIS A 122 13.77 23.92 3.56
C HIS A 122 13.35 23.44 2.17
N ARG A 123 13.96 23.96 1.10
CA ARG A 123 13.65 23.54 -0.28
C ARG A 123 13.81 22.02 -0.47
N ASP A 124 14.77 21.41 0.24
CA ASP A 124 15.04 19.97 0.18
C ASP A 124 14.01 19.14 0.98
N ALA A 125 13.22 19.78 1.84
CA ALA A 125 12.14 19.10 2.56
C ALA A 125 11.02 18.63 1.60
N LEU A 126 10.78 19.33 0.49
CA LEU A 126 9.76 18.94 -0.50
C LEU A 126 9.96 17.53 -1.07
N PRO A 127 11.12 17.20 -1.70
CA PRO A 127 11.35 15.86 -2.21
C PRO A 127 11.36 14.80 -1.10
N ILE A 128 11.84 15.13 0.10
CA ILE A 128 11.84 14.23 1.26
C ILE A 128 10.40 13.90 1.69
N LEU A 129 9.55 14.91 1.87
CA LEU A 129 8.14 14.74 2.26
C LEU A 129 7.36 13.95 1.20
N ALA A 130 7.62 14.21 -0.09
CA ALA A 130 7.02 13.45 -1.19
C ALA A 130 7.42 11.96 -1.14
N SER A 131 8.71 11.69 -0.93
CA SER A 131 9.27 10.34 -0.81
C SER A 131 8.67 9.58 0.37
N LEU A 132 8.60 10.22 1.54
CA LEU A 132 7.99 9.65 2.75
C LEU A 132 6.48 9.41 2.58
N ALA A 133 5.77 10.28 1.86
CA ALA A 133 4.34 10.10 1.58
C ALA A 133 4.06 8.86 0.70
N VAL A 134 4.93 8.58 -0.28
CA VAL A 134 4.87 7.37 -1.10
C VAL A 134 5.09 6.13 -0.23
N ILE A 135 6.14 6.11 0.59
CA ILE A 135 6.47 4.99 1.49
C ILE A 135 5.31 4.74 2.48
N ALA A 136 4.81 5.78 3.14
CA ALA A 136 3.72 5.68 4.10
C ALA A 136 2.43 5.15 3.44
N THR A 137 2.15 5.55 2.20
CA THR A 137 1.00 5.06 1.43
C THR A 137 1.15 3.57 1.08
N ALA A 138 2.35 3.14 0.67
CA ALA A 138 2.65 1.75 0.38
C ALA A 138 2.52 0.87 1.64
N LEU A 139 3.08 1.31 2.77
CA LEU A 139 2.94 0.64 4.07
C LEU A 139 1.48 0.53 4.49
N GLY A 140 0.70 1.61 4.36
CA GLY A 140 -0.72 1.60 4.66
C GLY A 140 -1.49 0.57 3.81
N ALA A 141 -1.20 0.52 2.52
CA ALA A 141 -1.83 -0.44 1.60
C ALA A 141 -1.43 -1.89 1.88
N ALA A 142 -0.15 -2.14 2.19
CA ALA A 142 0.35 -3.46 2.61
C ALA A 142 -0.34 -3.93 3.90
N LEU A 143 -0.44 -3.06 4.91
CA LEU A 143 -1.14 -3.37 6.16
C LEU A 143 -2.63 -3.67 5.93
N ASP A 144 -3.32 -2.85 5.15
CA ASP A 144 -4.74 -3.07 4.83
C ASP A 144 -4.93 -4.42 4.12
N HIS A 145 -4.01 -4.79 3.22
CA HIS A 145 -4.03 -6.06 2.49
C HIS A 145 -3.84 -7.27 3.41
N VAL A 146 -2.83 -7.22 4.30
CA VAL A 146 -2.55 -8.28 5.27
C VAL A 146 -3.69 -8.41 6.28
N ILE A 147 -4.20 -7.29 6.82
CA ILE A 147 -5.33 -7.29 7.76
C ILE A 147 -6.59 -7.85 7.09
N ALA A 148 -6.85 -7.50 5.82
CA ALA A 148 -7.98 -8.05 5.08
C ALA A 148 -7.88 -9.58 4.94
N TRP A 149 -6.67 -10.12 4.70
CA TRP A 149 -6.43 -11.56 4.72
C TRP A 149 -6.67 -12.15 6.11
N MET A 150 -6.05 -11.61 7.16
CA MET A 150 -6.21 -12.09 8.55
C MET A 150 -7.67 -12.13 9.00
N ARG A 151 -8.44 -11.07 8.72
CA ARG A 151 -9.87 -11.00 9.06
C ARG A 151 -10.66 -12.12 8.38
N ARG A 152 -10.33 -12.44 7.13
CA ARG A 152 -10.94 -13.58 6.44
C ARG A 152 -10.56 -14.89 7.13
N THR A 153 -9.28 -15.12 7.39
CA THR A 153 -8.82 -16.37 8.02
C THR A 153 -9.52 -16.57 9.36
N ILE A 154 -9.63 -15.52 10.19
CA ILE A 154 -10.39 -15.57 11.45
C ILE A 154 -11.87 -15.89 11.19
N ALA A 155 -12.48 -15.30 10.17
CA ALA A 155 -13.88 -15.58 9.83
C ALA A 155 -14.09 -17.03 9.35
N ALA A 156 -13.13 -17.60 8.61
CA ALA A 156 -13.15 -19.00 8.18
C ALA A 156 -13.02 -19.94 9.40
N LEU A 157 -12.02 -19.73 10.26
CA LEU A 157 -11.83 -20.51 11.49
C LEU A 157 -13.06 -20.44 12.41
N ARG A 158 -13.72 -19.28 12.50
CA ARG A 158 -14.96 -19.12 13.27
C ARG A 158 -16.14 -19.86 12.63
N ARG A 159 -16.18 -20.07 11.31
CA ARG A 159 -17.23 -20.84 10.63
C ARG A 159 -17.02 -22.33 10.81
N ASP A 160 -15.79 -22.83 10.70
CA ASP A 160 -15.47 -24.25 10.88
C ASP A 160 -15.74 -24.71 12.32
N ARG A 161 -15.62 -23.81 13.30
CA ARG A 161 -15.99 -24.07 14.70
C ARG A 161 -17.50 -24.03 14.97
N ARG A 162 -18.34 -23.60 14.03
CA ARG A 162 -19.79 -23.61 14.25
C ARG A 162 -20.30 -25.04 14.07
N PRO A 163 -21.11 -25.57 15.00
CA PRO A 163 -21.72 -26.88 14.82
C PRO A 163 -22.49 -26.88 13.52
N ALA A 164 -22.29 -27.93 12.71
CA ALA A 164 -23.02 -28.08 11.46
C ALA A 164 -24.52 -27.99 11.76
N PRO A 165 -25.31 -27.20 10.99
CA PRO A 165 -26.75 -27.21 11.15
C PRO A 165 -27.20 -28.66 11.02
N LYS A 166 -27.92 -29.18 12.02
CA LYS A 166 -28.57 -30.50 11.94
C LYS A 166 -29.41 -30.46 10.66
N ARG A 167 -28.92 -31.04 9.57
CA ARG A 167 -29.73 -31.26 8.38
C ARG A 167 -30.91 -32.08 8.88
N ARG A 168 -32.10 -31.49 8.95
CA ARG A 168 -33.33 -32.28 9.01
C ARG A 168 -33.22 -33.20 7.80
N ALA A 169 -33.07 -34.50 8.07
CA ALA A 169 -33.14 -35.50 7.03
C ALA A 169 -34.50 -35.29 6.35
N VAL A 170 -34.48 -34.71 5.15
CA VAL A 170 -35.66 -34.75 4.29
C VAL A 170 -35.74 -36.23 3.91
N PRO A 171 -36.80 -36.96 4.32
CA PRO A 171 -36.95 -38.34 3.91
C PRO A 171 -36.90 -38.36 2.39
N THR A 172 -35.88 -39.02 1.85
CA THR A 172 -35.75 -39.22 0.42
C THR A 172 -36.75 -40.31 0.10
N PHE A 173 -37.98 -39.92 -0.28
CA PHE A 173 -38.90 -40.86 -0.88
C PHE A 173 -38.24 -41.32 -2.18
N ALA A 174 -37.81 -42.58 -2.21
CA ALA A 174 -37.31 -43.24 -3.39
C ALA A 174 -38.48 -43.39 -4.37
N TYR A 175 -38.67 -42.38 -5.22
CA TYR A 175 -39.49 -42.56 -6.40
C TYR A 175 -38.66 -43.41 -7.37
N THR A 176 -38.99 -44.69 -7.47
CA THR A 176 -38.50 -45.59 -8.53
C THR A 176 -39.03 -45.07 -9.87
N ALA A 177 -38.32 -44.12 -10.47
CA ALA A 177 -38.55 -43.73 -11.84
C ALA A 177 -38.04 -44.85 -12.75
N SER A 178 -38.97 -45.43 -13.52
CA SER A 178 -38.68 -46.36 -14.62
C SER A 178 -37.54 -45.84 -15.52
N PRO A 179 -36.64 -46.70 -16.02
CA PRO A 179 -35.56 -46.27 -16.89
C PRO A 179 -36.10 -45.89 -18.27
N GLY A 180 -36.44 -44.62 -18.44
CA GLY A 180 -36.65 -44.01 -19.74
C GLY A 180 -35.30 -43.78 -20.42
N ARG A 181 -35.02 -44.49 -21.51
CA ARG A 181 -33.87 -44.27 -22.40
C ARG A 181 -33.71 -42.78 -22.72
N ALA A 182 -32.59 -42.19 -22.32
CA ALA A 182 -32.15 -40.89 -22.82
C ALA A 182 -31.25 -41.07 -24.06
N PRO A 183 -31.41 -40.27 -25.12
CA PRO A 183 -30.54 -40.32 -26.28
C PRO A 183 -29.14 -39.79 -25.96
N SER A 184 -28.13 -40.53 -26.41
CA SER A 184 -26.71 -40.18 -26.36
C SER A 184 -26.42 -38.91 -27.18
N ARG A 185 -25.93 -37.86 -26.52
CA ARG A 185 -25.29 -36.72 -27.21
C ARG A 185 -23.82 -37.07 -27.51
N PRO A 186 -23.34 -36.95 -28.76
CA PRO A 186 -21.95 -37.20 -29.07
C PRO A 186 -21.06 -36.11 -28.45
N HIS A 187 -20.06 -36.56 -27.68
CA HIS A 187 -18.94 -35.72 -27.27
C HIS A 187 -18.07 -35.45 -28.50
N GLY A 188 -18.04 -34.20 -28.95
CA GLY A 188 -17.05 -33.75 -29.94
C GLY A 188 -15.66 -33.83 -29.33
N ALA A 189 -14.93 -34.89 -29.67
CA ALA A 189 -13.50 -35.01 -29.40
C ALA A 189 -12.78 -33.95 -30.24
N ARG A 190 -12.25 -32.90 -29.59
CA ARG A 190 -11.19 -32.08 -30.19
C ARG A 190 -9.90 -32.86 -30.05
N GLY A 191 -9.39 -33.39 -31.16
CA GLY A 191 -8.05 -33.95 -31.24
C GLY A 191 -6.97 -32.87 -31.00
N PRO A 192 -5.76 -33.26 -30.56
CA PRO A 192 -4.66 -32.33 -30.34
C PRO A 192 -4.14 -31.77 -31.68
N PRO A 193 -3.55 -30.56 -31.69
CA PRO A 193 -3.01 -29.95 -32.92
C PRO A 193 -1.78 -30.72 -33.42
N VAL A 194 -1.74 -30.95 -34.73
CA VAL A 194 -0.56 -31.48 -35.44
C VAL A 194 0.40 -30.32 -35.67
N VAL A 195 1.62 -30.45 -35.15
CA VAL A 195 2.74 -29.58 -35.52
C VAL A 195 3.34 -30.18 -36.80
N VAL A 196 3.23 -29.45 -37.90
CA VAL A 196 3.91 -29.78 -39.16
C VAL A 196 5.30 -29.18 -39.09
N ALA A 197 6.32 -30.01 -39.28
CA ALA A 197 7.72 -29.63 -39.40
C ALA A 197 8.05 -29.18 -40.82
#